data_AF-A0A1Y2F9V4-F1
#
_entry.id   AF-A0A1Y2F9V4-F1
#
_cell.length_a   1.000
_cell.length_b   1.000
_cell.length_c   1.000
_cell.angle_alpha   90.00
_cell.angle_beta   90.00
_cell.angle_gamma   90.00
#
_symmetry.space_group_name_H-M   'P 1'
#
loop_
_entity.id
_entity.type
_entity.pdbx_description
1 polymer ?
#
loop_
_entity_poly.entity_id
_entity_poly.type
_entity_poly.pdbx_seq_one_letter_code
_entity_poly.pdbx_strand_id
1 'polypeptide(L)'
;MASTSSLRQSLRSLAQAWPTDKLRPAIQFSAAIDKASQRIFYAEPTAEGAERREIDLSEVQKRKAQQTVQSLERLLNNSASKYPLSSRTLNPPSFPKHYARMRDAIERAGRGEIAKGPSWSERFFVWR
;
A
#
# COMPACT_ATOMS: atom_id res chain seq x y z
N MET A 1 -21.55 -17.15 -0.25
CA MET A 1 -20.91 -15.90 0.24
C MET A 1 -19.88 -16.30 1.29
N ALA A 2 -18.73 -15.64 1.35
CA ALA A 2 -17.71 -15.97 2.36
C ALA A 2 -18.24 -15.64 3.78
N SER A 3 -17.85 -16.44 4.77
CA SER A 3 -18.22 -16.16 6.17
C SER A 3 -17.48 -14.92 6.69
N THR A 4 -18.05 -14.25 7.69
CA THR A 4 -17.46 -13.07 8.32
C THR A 4 -16.04 -13.35 8.85
N SER A 5 -15.88 -14.49 9.53
CA SER A 5 -14.58 -14.95 10.04
C SER A 5 -13.57 -15.24 8.91
N SER A 6 -14.01 -15.85 7.80
CA SER A 6 -13.16 -16.08 6.63
C SER A 6 -12.68 -14.77 6.01
N LEU A 7 -13.57 -13.78 5.83
CA LEU A 7 -13.21 -12.47 5.27
C LEU A 7 -12.22 -11.72 6.16
N ARG A 8 -12.41 -11.77 7.48
CA ARG A 8 -11.47 -11.20 8.45
C ARG A 8 -10.10 -11.85 8.34
N GLN A 9 -10.05 -13.18 8.26
CA GLN A 9 -8.80 -13.91 8.14
C GLN A 9 -8.06 -13.57 6.84
N SER A 10 -8.77 -13.49 5.70
CA SER A 10 -8.21 -13.06 4.41
C SER A 10 -7.62 -11.65 4.48
N LEU A 11 -8.33 -10.69 5.11
CA LEU A 11 -7.81 -9.33 5.28
C LEU A 11 -6.58 -9.28 6.17
N ARG A 12 -6.54 -10.07 7.25
CA ARG A 12 -5.37 -10.18 8.12
C ARG A 12 -4.17 -10.78 7.37
N SER A 13 -4.37 -11.82 6.58
CA SER A 13 -3.28 -12.38 5.76
C SER A 13 -2.77 -11.38 4.73
N LEU A 14 -3.67 -10.58 4.12
CA LEU A 14 -3.28 -9.53 3.17
C LEU A 14 -2.51 -8.40 3.85
N ALA A 15 -2.91 -7.99 5.05
CA ALA A 15 -2.18 -7.00 5.84
C ALA A 15 -0.75 -7.47 6.13
N GLN A 16 -0.58 -8.75 6.52
CA GLN A 16 0.73 -9.34 6.79
C GLN A 16 1.60 -9.51 5.54
N ALA A 17 0.99 -9.79 4.39
CA ALA A 17 1.69 -9.91 3.11
C ALA A 17 2.10 -8.55 2.53
N TRP A 18 1.57 -7.44 3.05
CA TRP A 18 1.86 -6.12 2.52
C TRP A 18 3.32 -5.72 2.74
N PRO A 19 4.01 -5.18 1.72
CA PRO A 19 5.42 -4.82 1.85
C PRO A 19 5.63 -3.69 2.87
N THR A 20 6.77 -3.74 3.57
CA THR A 20 7.17 -2.69 4.52
C THR A 20 7.58 -1.41 3.81
N ASP A 21 6.99 -0.29 4.20
CA ASP A 21 7.37 1.06 3.75
C ASP A 21 8.64 1.52 4.48
N LYS A 22 9.78 1.49 3.78
CA LYS A 22 11.08 1.92 4.31
C LYS A 22 11.16 3.42 4.54
N LEU A 23 10.39 4.23 3.82
CA LEU A 23 10.43 5.69 3.94
C LEU A 23 9.68 6.17 5.18
N ARG A 24 8.68 5.40 5.63
CA ARG A 24 7.81 5.75 6.76
C ARG A 24 7.69 4.58 7.73
N PRO A 25 8.76 4.20 8.44
CA PRO A 25 8.75 3.06 9.35
C PRO A 25 7.64 3.16 10.42
N ALA A 26 7.33 4.38 10.88
CA ALA A 26 6.30 4.63 11.89
C ALA A 26 4.85 4.48 11.39
N ILE A 27 4.59 4.53 10.07
CA ILE A 27 3.23 4.52 9.51
C ILE A 27 3.18 3.50 8.36
N GLN A 28 2.86 2.26 8.72
CA GLN A 28 2.76 1.14 7.77
C GLN A 28 1.32 0.98 7.25
N PHE A 29 1.18 0.70 5.96
CA PHE A 29 -0.14 0.46 5.38
C PHE A 29 -0.78 -0.84 5.89
N SER A 30 0.02 -1.86 6.19
CA SER A 30 -0.45 -3.10 6.85
C SER A 30 -1.21 -2.81 8.14
N ALA A 31 -0.66 -1.94 8.99
CA ALA A 31 -1.30 -1.51 10.23
C ALA A 31 -2.63 -0.76 9.97
N ALA A 32 -2.72 0.01 8.87
CA ALA A 32 -3.96 0.67 8.48
C ALA A 32 -5.03 -0.35 8.04
N ILE A 33 -4.65 -1.39 7.29
CA ILE A 33 -5.55 -2.49 6.90
C ILE A 33 -6.04 -3.23 8.15
N ASP A 34 -5.14 -3.57 9.07
CA ASP A 34 -5.50 -4.26 10.31
C ASP A 34 -6.46 -3.42 11.17
N LYS A 35 -6.19 -2.12 11.32
CA LYS A 35 -7.06 -1.22 12.07
C LYS A 35 -8.42 -1.03 11.40
N ALA A 36 -8.46 -0.94 10.07
CA ALA A 36 -9.70 -0.87 9.32
C ALA A 36 -10.51 -2.17 9.44
N SER A 37 -9.84 -3.33 9.36
CA SER A 37 -10.44 -4.65 9.59
C SER A 37 -11.03 -4.73 11.01
N GLN A 38 -10.26 -4.32 12.02
CA GLN A 38 -10.74 -4.35 13.40
C GLN A 38 -12.04 -3.55 13.60
N ARG A 39 -12.14 -2.35 13.00
CA ARG A 39 -13.35 -1.51 13.07
C ARG A 39 -14.57 -2.12 12.40
N ILE A 40 -14.36 -2.97 11.39
CA ILE A 40 -15.45 -3.59 10.62
C ILE A 40 -15.96 -4.83 11.35
N PHE A 41 -15.05 -5.68 11.82
CA PHE A 41 -15.39 -7.01 12.35
C PHE A 41 -15.64 -7.03 13.85
N TYR A 42 -15.24 -5.99 14.59
CA TYR A 42 -15.40 -5.97 16.04
C TYR A 42 -16.22 -4.76 16.50
N ALA A 43 -17.02 -4.98 17.54
CA ALA A 43 -17.66 -3.91 18.27
C ALA A 43 -16.61 -3.07 19.01
N GLU A 44 -16.80 -1.76 19.01
CA GLU A 44 -16.02 -0.89 19.87
C GLU A 44 -16.29 -1.26 21.34
N PRO A 45 -15.23 -1.48 22.14
CA PRO A 45 -15.41 -1.82 23.54
C PRO A 45 -16.04 -0.64 24.28
N THR A 46 -17.09 -0.90 25.04
CA THR A 46 -17.80 0.12 25.83
C THR A 46 -17.03 0.58 27.07
N ALA A 47 -16.00 -0.16 27.49
CA ALA A 47 -15.14 0.18 28.61
C ALA A 47 -13.67 -0.12 28.29
N GLU A 48 -12.76 0.66 28.87
CA GLU A 48 -11.32 0.43 28.74
C GLU A 48 -10.94 -0.94 29.30
N GLY A 49 -10.35 -1.79 28.47
CA GLY A 49 -9.97 -3.17 28.82
C GLY A 49 -11.02 -4.25 28.53
N ALA A 50 -12.21 -3.90 28.04
CA ALA A 50 -13.20 -4.90 27.63
C ALA A 50 -12.76 -5.65 26.35
N GLU A 51 -13.02 -6.95 26.31
CA GLU A 51 -12.75 -7.78 25.14
C GLU A 51 -13.61 -7.36 23.94
N ARG A 52 -12.98 -7.31 22.77
CA ARG A 52 -13.66 -6.99 21.51
C ARG A 52 -14.45 -8.20 21.02
N ARG A 53 -15.77 -8.04 20.91
CA ARG A 53 -16.67 -9.08 20.38
C ARG A 53 -16.75 -8.98 18.86
N GLU A 54 -16.58 -10.12 18.19
CA GLU A 54 -16.75 -10.23 16.74
C GLU A 54 -18.24 -10.06 16.39
N ILE A 55 -18.55 -9.24 15.40
CA ILE A 55 -19.91 -8.96 14.93
C ILE A 55 -20.15 -9.76 13.65
N ASP A 56 -21.31 -10.39 13.50
CA ASP A 56 -21.70 -10.92 12.19
C ASP A 56 -22.16 -9.78 11.26
N LEU A 57 -21.49 -9.69 10.11
CA LEU A 57 -21.77 -8.64 9.14
C LEU A 57 -23.09 -8.91 8.39
N SER A 58 -23.81 -7.83 8.05
CA SER A 58 -24.93 -7.92 7.12
C SER A 58 -24.47 -8.35 5.73
N GLU A 59 -25.38 -8.89 4.91
CA GLU A 59 -25.05 -9.35 3.55
C GLU A 59 -24.45 -8.25 2.66
N VAL A 60 -24.90 -7.01 2.80
CA VAL A 60 -24.33 -5.86 2.06
C VAL A 60 -22.90 -5.58 2.51
N GLN A 61 -22.62 -5.67 3.82
CA GLN A 61 -21.29 -5.49 4.37
C GLN A 61 -20.35 -6.63 3.95
N LYS A 62 -20.82 -7.89 3.96
CA LYS A 62 -20.06 -9.06 3.47
C LYS A 62 -19.64 -8.87 2.01
N ARG A 63 -20.53 -8.37 1.15
CA ARG A 63 -20.21 -8.05 -0.25
C ARG A 63 -19.11 -6.99 -0.38
N LYS A 64 -19.21 -5.89 0.37
CA LYS A 64 -18.19 -4.82 0.36
C LYS A 64 -16.84 -5.31 0.90
N ALA A 65 -16.85 -6.11 1.96
CA ALA A 65 -15.65 -6.73 2.50
C ALA A 65 -14.98 -7.66 1.48
N GLN A 66 -15.78 -8.48 0.78
CA GLN A 66 -15.28 -9.33 -0.30
C GLN A 66 -14.68 -8.53 -1.46
N GLN A 67 -15.31 -7.44 -1.88
CA GLN A 67 -14.75 -6.52 -2.89
C GLN A 67 -13.44 -5.89 -2.42
N THR A 68 -13.33 -5.58 -1.13
CA THR A 68 -12.11 -5.02 -0.52
C THR A 68 -10.97 -6.03 -0.57
N VAL A 69 -11.22 -7.29 -0.17
CA VAL A 69 -10.25 -8.40 -0.28
C VAL A 69 -9.74 -8.53 -1.71
N GLN A 70 -10.65 -8.64 -2.69
CA GLN A 70 -10.28 -8.77 -4.10
C GLN A 70 -9.49 -7.56 -4.62
N SER A 71 -9.81 -6.36 -4.16
CA SER A 71 -9.11 -5.14 -4.57
C SER A 71 -7.69 -5.09 -4.00
N LEU A 72 -7.53 -5.47 -2.72
CA LEU A 72 -6.22 -5.55 -2.07
C LEU A 72 -5.35 -6.65 -2.69
N GLU A 73 -5.92 -7.82 -3.00
CA GLU A 73 -5.22 -8.89 -3.74
C GLU A 73 -4.72 -8.40 -5.10
N ARG A 74 -5.56 -7.68 -5.85
CA ARG A 74 -5.18 -7.10 -7.15
C ARG A 74 -4.02 -6.11 -7.04
N LEU A 75 -4.06 -5.24 -6.03
CA LEU A 75 -3.00 -4.28 -5.76
C LEU A 75 -1.69 -4.99 -5.40
N LEU A 76 -1.74 -5.97 -4.50
CA LEU A 76 -0.57 -6.72 -4.07
C LEU A 76 0.07 -7.50 -5.23
N ASN A 77 -0.75 -8.11 -6.08
CA ASN A 77 -0.31 -8.86 -7.26
C ASN A 77 0.08 -7.96 -8.45
N ASN A 78 0.11 -6.64 -8.27
CA ASN A 78 0.40 -5.66 -9.33
C ASN A 78 -0.43 -5.91 -10.61
N SER A 79 -1.73 -6.20 -10.46
CA SER A 79 -2.59 -6.56 -11.60
C SER A 79 -2.73 -5.44 -12.65
N ALA A 80 -2.40 -4.20 -12.27
CA ALA A 80 -2.36 -3.05 -13.18
C ALA A 80 -1.35 -3.22 -14.32
N SER A 81 -0.33 -4.07 -14.15
CA SER A 81 0.61 -4.46 -15.22
C SER A 81 -0.06 -5.00 -16.49
N LYS A 82 -1.30 -5.51 -16.38
CA LYS A 82 -2.13 -5.89 -17.53
C LYS A 82 -2.44 -4.74 -18.48
N TYR A 83 -2.39 -3.49 -18.00
CA TYR A 83 -2.67 -2.29 -18.78
C TYR A 83 -1.37 -1.50 -18.99
N PRO A 84 -0.55 -1.88 -20.00
CA PRO A 84 0.77 -1.29 -20.19
C PRO A 84 0.65 0.19 -20.54
N LEU A 85 1.54 0.99 -19.94
CA LEU A 85 1.64 2.42 -20.23
C LEU A 85 2.46 2.66 -21.51
N SER A 86 2.19 3.78 -22.17
CA SER A 86 2.97 4.24 -23.31
C SER A 86 4.45 4.45 -22.95
N SER A 87 5.35 4.18 -23.89
CA SER A 87 6.78 4.46 -23.75
C SER A 87 7.06 5.94 -23.47
N ARG A 88 6.23 6.86 -24.00
CA ARG A 88 6.32 8.30 -23.72
C ARG A 88 5.97 8.64 -22.27
N THR A 89 5.13 7.83 -21.63
CA THR A 89 4.79 7.99 -20.20
C THR A 89 5.91 7.49 -19.32
N LEU A 90 6.53 6.35 -19.65
CA LEU A 90 7.64 5.76 -18.88
C LEU A 90 8.98 6.47 -19.09
N ASN A 91 9.19 7.04 -20.28
CA ASN A 91 10.41 7.76 -20.67
C ASN A 91 10.02 9.10 -21.32
N PRO A 92 9.68 10.13 -20.53
CA PRO A 92 9.27 11.41 -21.09
C PRO A 92 10.42 12.05 -21.89
N PRO A 93 10.15 12.65 -23.07
CA PRO A 93 11.20 13.20 -23.93
C PRO A 93 12.08 14.26 -23.26
N SER A 94 11.49 15.07 -22.36
CA SER A 94 12.22 16.10 -21.61
C SER A 94 13.18 15.50 -20.58
N PHE A 95 12.91 14.29 -20.09
CA PHE A 95 13.75 13.64 -19.08
C PHE A 95 13.64 12.11 -19.11
N PRO A 96 14.36 11.43 -20.02
CA PRO A 96 14.21 9.98 -20.23
C PRO A 96 14.50 9.13 -18.99
N LYS A 97 15.35 9.61 -18.06
CA LYS A 97 15.72 8.89 -16.83
C LYS A 97 14.83 9.21 -15.62
N HIS A 98 13.67 9.87 -15.80
CA HIS A 98 12.85 10.40 -14.70
C HIS A 98 12.47 9.35 -13.64
N TYR A 99 11.78 8.27 -14.03
CA TYR A 99 11.34 7.25 -13.09
C TYR A 99 12.48 6.39 -12.54
N ALA A 100 13.55 6.18 -13.32
CA ALA A 100 14.76 5.52 -12.84
C ALA A 100 15.40 6.31 -11.69
N ARG A 101 15.59 7.63 -11.87
CA ARG A 101 16.13 8.49 -10.79
C ARG A 101 15.23 8.55 -9.56
N MET A 102 13.90 8.53 -9.73
CA MET A 102 12.97 8.50 -8.60
C MET A 102 13.09 7.21 -7.80
N ARG A 103 13.17 6.05 -8.47
CA ARG A 103 13.42 4.77 -7.80
C ARG A 103 14.73 4.77 -7.03
N ASP A 104 15.82 5.22 -7.66
CA ASP A 104 17.13 5.31 -7.02
C ASP A 104 17.11 6.26 -5.81
N ALA A 105 16.38 7.37 -5.90
CA ALA A 105 16.21 8.30 -4.79
C ALA A 105 15.45 7.67 -3.62
N ILE A 106 14.38 6.91 -3.89
CA ILE A 106 13.60 6.18 -2.88
C ILE A 106 14.46 5.13 -2.19
N GLU A 107 15.22 4.34 -2.95
CA GLU A 107 16.10 3.30 -2.39
C GLU A 107 17.19 3.90 -1.50
N ARG A 108 17.83 4.99 -1.94
CA ARG A 108 18.83 5.72 -1.14
C ARG A 108 18.24 6.31 0.13
N ALA A 109 17.08 6.95 0.03
CA ALA A 109 16.36 7.47 1.20
C ALA A 109 15.99 6.36 2.19
N GLY A 110 15.56 5.19 1.68
CA GLY A 110 15.28 4.02 2.51
C GLY A 110 16.51 3.40 3.19
N ARG A 111 17.74 3.70 2.71
CA ARG A 111 19.01 3.35 3.38
C ARG A 111 19.46 4.42 4.39
N GLY A 112 18.74 5.53 4.53
CA GLY A 112 19.14 6.65 5.37
C GLY A 112 20.25 7.52 4.75
N GLU A 113 20.52 7.39 3.45
CA GLU A 113 21.47 8.28 2.78
C GLU A 113 20.89 9.69 2.71
N ILE A 114 21.58 10.64 3.34
CA ILE A 114 21.27 12.06 3.14
C ILE A 114 21.62 12.38 1.69
N ALA A 115 20.60 12.59 0.86
CA ALA A 115 20.79 13.06 -0.50
C ALA A 115 21.52 14.41 -0.46
N LYS A 116 22.84 14.40 -0.56
CA LYS A 116 23.59 15.56 -1.07
C LYS A 116 23.02 15.79 -2.46
N GLY A 117 22.12 16.77 -2.57
CA GLY A 117 21.45 17.08 -3.82
C GLY A 117 22.51 17.28 -4.91
N PRO A 118 22.23 16.89 -6.16
CA PRO A 118 23.14 17.23 -7.24
C PRO A 118 23.29 18.75 -7.24
N SER A 119 24.51 19.24 -7.48
CA SER A 119 24.73 20.67 -7.66
C SER A 119 23.76 21.21 -8.71
N TRP A 120 23.39 22.48 -8.63
CA TRP A 120 22.48 23.11 -9.61
C TRP A 120 22.90 22.81 -11.07
N SER A 121 24.20 22.68 -11.34
CA SER A 121 24.75 22.26 -12.65
C SER A 121 24.42 20.82 -13.06
N GLU A 122 24.39 19.85 -12.14
CA GLU A 122 24.07 18.45 -12.42
C GLU A 122 22.57 18.21 -12.66
N ARG A 123 21.72 19.13 -12.17
CA ARG A 123 20.26 19.07 -12.34
C ARG A 123 19.80 19.51 -13.73
N PHE A 124 20.56 20.36 -14.41
CA PHE A 124 20.17 20.94 -15.70
C PHE A 124 21.12 20.63 -16.87
N PHE A 125 22.38 20.23 -16.64
CA PHE A 125 23.40 20.20 -17.71
C PHE A 125 24.03 18.84 -18.07
N VAL A 126 23.54 17.70 -17.58
CA VAL A 126 24.07 16.40 -18.06
C VAL A 126 23.25 15.88 -19.25
N TRP A 127 23.53 16.45 -20.43
CA TRP A 127 23.32 15.82 -21.73
C TRP A 127 24.70 15.54 -22.31
N ARG A 128 25.12 14.28 -22.29
CA ARG A 128 26.19 13.74 -23.12
C ARG A 128 25.93 12.27 -23.38
#